data_AF-A0A842IAZ5-F1
#
_entry.id   AF-A0A842IAZ5-F1
#
_cell.length_a   1.000
_cell.length_b   1.000
_cell.length_c   1.000
_cell.angle_alpha   90.00
_cell.angle_beta   90.00
_cell.angle_gamma   90.00
#
_symmetry.space_group_name_H-M   'P 1'
#
loop_
_entity.id
_entity.type
_entity.pdbx_description
1 polymer ?
#
loop_
_entity_poly.entity_id
_entity_poly.type
_entity_poly.pdbx_seq_one_letter_code
_entity_poly.pdbx_strand_id
1 'polypeptide(L)'
;MFSATVPTQNTHRILMHSPDQKLPDADRITDLLADAHRALRDAVATAEDLDADDYAQLGDHLALIEALLDRGDLVDDSTSASLMRICAAANVVTDSREADTALLSFVADIQTACILVIRVRDLLDAEAAIQRYRRTRTGKIR
;
A
#
# COMPACT_ATOMS: atom_id res chain seq x y z
N MET A 1 25.25 26.54 52.93
CA MET A 1 24.43 25.47 53.57
C MET A 1 22.99 25.99 53.58
N PHE A 2 21.98 25.45 52.91
CA PHE A 2 21.71 24.20 52.18
C PHE A 2 20.86 24.55 50.94
N SER A 3 21.32 24.21 49.74
CA SER A 3 20.85 23.11 48.87
C SER A 3 19.39 23.24 48.39
N ALA A 4 19.25 23.77 47.17
CA ALA A 4 18.02 23.75 46.40
C ALA A 4 17.66 22.30 46.04
N THR A 5 16.56 21.79 46.60
CA THR A 5 15.93 20.55 46.15
C THR A 5 15.19 20.81 44.85
N VAL A 6 15.83 20.46 43.73
CA VAL A 6 15.14 20.26 42.46
C VAL A 6 14.37 18.94 42.58
N PRO A 7 13.04 18.91 42.41
CA PRO A 7 12.36 17.63 42.28
C PRO A 7 12.74 17.05 40.92
N THR A 8 13.61 16.03 40.93
CA THR A 8 13.80 15.13 39.81
C THR A 8 12.49 14.38 39.58
N GLN A 9 11.62 14.96 38.76
CA GLN A 9 10.58 14.20 38.09
C GLN A 9 11.29 13.27 37.11
N ASN A 10 11.62 12.06 37.59
CA ASN A 10 11.74 10.90 36.74
C ASN A 10 10.37 10.71 36.08
N THR A 11 10.20 11.33 34.91
CA THR A 11 9.13 10.95 33.98
C THR A 11 9.47 9.54 33.54
N HIS A 12 9.04 8.56 34.34
CA HIS A 12 8.93 7.18 33.90
C HIS A 12 8.14 7.24 32.61
N ARG A 13 8.83 7.03 31.49
CA ARG A 13 8.25 6.88 30.17
C ARG A 13 7.37 5.64 30.28
N ILE A 14 6.11 5.85 30.65
CA ILE A 14 5.06 4.85 30.55
C ILE A 14 4.96 4.59 29.06
N LEU A 15 5.69 3.59 28.58
CA LEU A 15 5.38 2.92 27.32
C LEU A 15 4.04 2.25 27.58
N MET A 16 2.97 3.00 27.31
CA MET A 16 1.65 2.41 27.12
C MET A 16 1.83 1.48 25.93
N HIS A 17 2.00 0.19 26.21
CA HIS A 17 1.82 -0.85 25.19
C HIS A 17 0.35 -0.81 24.81
N SER A 18 0.03 -0.01 23.79
CA SER A 18 -1.24 -0.12 23.09
C SER A 18 -1.23 -1.47 22.37
N PRO A 19 -2.15 -2.39 22.69
CA PRO A 19 -2.20 -3.71 22.05
C PRO A 19 -2.49 -3.66 20.54
N ASP A 20 -2.81 -2.48 20.00
CA ASP A 20 -3.04 -2.22 18.57
C ASP A 20 -1.85 -1.62 17.80
N GLN A 21 -0.63 -1.62 18.37
CA GLN A 21 0.53 -1.23 17.59
C GLN A 21 0.84 -2.29 16.53
N LYS A 22 0.21 -2.12 15.35
CA LYS A 22 0.65 -2.75 14.11
C LYS A 22 2.17 -2.60 14.01
N LEU A 23 2.85 -3.71 13.71
CA LEU A 23 4.29 -3.70 13.47
C LEU A 23 4.63 -2.59 12.45
N PRO A 24 5.82 -1.98 12.52
CA PRO A 24 6.27 -1.03 11.51
C PRO A 24 6.10 -1.61 10.10
N ASP A 25 5.69 -0.80 9.13
CA ASP A 25 5.42 -1.28 7.76
C ASP A 25 6.59 -2.05 7.15
N ALA A 26 7.83 -1.68 7.51
CA ALA A 26 9.05 -2.36 7.07
C ALA A 26 9.09 -3.85 7.49
N ASP A 27 8.51 -4.19 8.64
CA ASP A 27 8.42 -5.55 9.15
C ASP A 27 7.17 -6.29 8.63
N ARG A 28 6.30 -5.59 7.89
CA ARG A 28 4.99 -6.07 7.40
C ARG A 28 4.87 -6.09 5.88
N ILE A 29 5.99 -6.04 5.15
CA ILE A 29 5.98 -6.01 3.67
C ILE A 29 5.14 -7.16 3.09
N THR A 30 5.29 -8.38 3.63
CA THR A 30 4.51 -9.55 3.19
C THR A 30 3.01 -9.40 3.48
N ASP A 31 2.65 -8.86 4.65
CA ASP A 31 1.25 -8.59 4.99
C ASP A 31 0.65 -7.55 4.06
N LEU A 32 1.38 -6.46 3.79
CA LEU A 32 0.94 -5.39 2.89
C LEU A 32 0.71 -5.90 1.46
N LEU A 33 1.55 -6.83 0.99
CA LEU A 33 1.32 -7.51 -0.29
C LEU A 33 0.11 -8.42 -0.27
N ALA A 34 -0.09 -9.18 0.82
CA ALA A 34 -1.27 -10.02 0.97
C ALA A 34 -2.56 -9.17 1.00
N ASP A 35 -2.54 -8.04 1.70
CA ASP A 35 -3.63 -7.06 1.75
C ASP A 35 -3.87 -6.44 0.36
N ALA A 36 -2.82 -6.15 -0.41
CA ALA A 36 -2.96 -5.64 -1.77
C ALA A 36 -3.59 -6.68 -2.71
N HIS A 37 -3.14 -7.94 -2.64
CA HIS A 37 -3.75 -9.04 -3.38
C HIS A 37 -5.20 -9.26 -3.00
N ARG A 38 -5.53 -9.14 -1.72
CA ARG A 38 -6.91 -9.24 -1.25
C ARG A 38 -7.75 -8.12 -1.84
N ALA A 39 -7.31 -6.88 -1.76
CA ALA A 39 -8.03 -5.74 -2.33
C ALA A 39 -8.27 -5.91 -3.84
N LEU A 40 -7.29 -6.43 -4.60
CA LEU A 40 -7.52 -6.73 -6.02
C LEU A 40 -8.56 -7.83 -6.26
N ARG A 41 -8.61 -8.87 -5.42
CA ARG A 41 -9.65 -9.91 -5.51
C ARG A 41 -11.02 -9.36 -5.15
N ASP A 42 -11.09 -8.53 -4.12
CA ASP A 42 -12.34 -7.89 -3.68
C ASP A 42 -12.86 -6.93 -4.78
N ALA A 43 -11.95 -6.23 -5.48
CA ALA A 43 -12.30 -5.44 -6.66
C ALA A 43 -12.86 -6.30 -7.81
N VAL A 44 -12.23 -7.43 -8.13
CA VAL A 44 -12.75 -8.34 -9.18
C VAL A 44 -14.11 -8.92 -8.79
N ALA A 45 -14.32 -9.27 -7.52
CA ALA A 45 -15.61 -9.73 -7.04
C ALA A 45 -16.69 -8.65 -7.16
N THR A 46 -16.36 -7.41 -6.80
CA THR A 46 -17.27 -6.26 -6.91
C THR A 46 -17.56 -5.90 -8.37
N ALA A 47 -16.66 -6.25 -9.30
CA ALA A 47 -16.85 -5.99 -10.72
C ALA A 47 -18.07 -6.71 -11.32
N GLU A 48 -18.51 -7.81 -10.71
CA GLU A 48 -19.73 -8.55 -11.11
C GLU A 48 -21.01 -7.73 -10.88
N ASP A 49 -20.98 -6.79 -9.93
CA ASP A 49 -22.11 -5.93 -9.57
C ASP A 49 -22.10 -4.58 -10.31
N LEU A 50 -21.08 -4.32 -11.15
CA LEU A 50 -21.02 -3.10 -11.95
C LEU A 50 -22.11 -3.07 -13.01
N ASP A 51 -22.64 -1.88 -13.30
CA ASP A 51 -23.51 -1.73 -14.45
C ASP A 51 -22.76 -1.97 -15.77
N ALA A 52 -23.52 -2.20 -16.84
CA ALA A 52 -22.95 -2.57 -18.13
C ALA A 52 -22.06 -1.48 -18.74
N ASP A 53 -22.32 -0.20 -18.43
CA ASP A 53 -21.56 0.91 -18.98
C ASP A 53 -20.20 1.04 -18.27
N ASP A 54 -20.17 0.92 -16.94
CA ASP A 54 -18.93 0.89 -16.16
C ASP A 54 -18.09 -0.33 -16.49
N TYR A 55 -18.73 -1.50 -16.58
CA TYR A 55 -18.05 -2.74 -16.95
C TYR A 55 -17.44 -2.62 -18.35
N ALA A 56 -18.14 -2.01 -19.31
CA ALA A 56 -17.60 -1.78 -20.65
C ALA A 56 -16.41 -0.80 -20.65
N GLN A 57 -16.44 0.24 -19.83
CA GLN A 57 -15.34 1.20 -19.71
C GLN A 57 -14.12 0.63 -18.98
N LEU A 58 -14.34 -0.27 -18.02
CA LEU A 58 -13.29 -0.86 -17.19
C LEU A 58 -12.85 -2.26 -17.65
N GLY A 59 -13.50 -2.86 -18.65
CA GLY A 59 -13.30 -4.25 -19.05
C GLY A 59 -11.85 -4.62 -19.36
N ASP A 60 -11.15 -3.79 -20.14
CA ASP A 60 -9.73 -4.00 -20.45
C ASP A 60 -8.85 -3.94 -19.19
N HIS A 61 -9.26 -3.12 -18.20
CA HIS A 61 -8.57 -2.99 -16.92
C HIS A 61 -8.86 -4.16 -15.99
N LEU A 62 -10.09 -4.70 -15.98
CA LEU A 62 -10.48 -5.90 -15.25
C LEU A 62 -9.68 -7.12 -15.69
N ALA A 63 -9.60 -7.37 -17.00
CA ALA A 63 -8.78 -8.45 -17.55
C ALA A 63 -7.30 -8.31 -17.16
N LEU A 64 -6.82 -7.06 -17.04
CA LEU A 64 -5.46 -6.78 -16.62
C LEU A 64 -5.28 -7.07 -15.12
N ILE A 65 -6.24 -6.72 -14.25
CA ILE A 65 -6.22 -7.07 -12.82
C ILE A 65 -6.17 -8.59 -12.64
N GLU A 66 -7.00 -9.34 -13.36
CA GLU A 66 -7.00 -10.80 -13.33
C GLU A 66 -5.64 -11.37 -13.72
N ALA A 67 -5.05 -10.88 -14.82
CA ALA A 67 -3.71 -11.30 -15.23
C ALA A 67 -2.62 -10.97 -14.19
N LEU A 68 -2.76 -9.86 -13.45
CA LEU A 68 -1.85 -9.52 -12.35
C LEU A 68 -2.03 -10.47 -11.15
N LEU A 69 -3.27 -10.82 -10.81
CA LEU A 69 -3.58 -11.79 -9.76
C LEU A 69 -3.01 -13.18 -10.10
N ASP A 70 -3.12 -13.61 -11.35
CA ASP A 70 -2.58 -14.89 -11.83
C ASP A 70 -1.06 -14.96 -11.77
N ARG A 71 -0.37 -13.85 -12.06
CA ARG A 71 1.10 -13.79 -11.97
C ARG A 71 1.61 -13.85 -10.53
N GLY A 72 0.82 -13.40 -9.56
CA GLY A 72 1.17 -13.45 -8.14
C GLY A 72 2.29 -12.49 -7.70
N ASP A 73 2.81 -11.65 -8.60
CA ASP A 73 3.83 -10.65 -8.32
C ASP A 73 3.32 -9.24 -8.64
N LEU A 74 3.02 -8.47 -7.60
CA LEU A 74 2.52 -7.11 -7.69
C LEU A 74 3.61 -6.03 -7.65
N VAL A 75 4.86 -6.39 -7.36
CA VAL A 75 5.91 -5.42 -7.03
C VAL A 75 6.77 -5.04 -8.24
N ASP A 76 6.76 -5.85 -9.29
CA ASP A 76 7.46 -5.55 -10.53
C ASP A 76 7.06 -4.17 -11.11
N ASP A 77 8.02 -3.50 -11.73
CA ASP A 77 7.84 -2.15 -12.30
C ASP A 77 6.69 -2.11 -13.32
N SER A 78 6.56 -3.16 -14.15
CA SER A 78 5.51 -3.25 -15.16
C SER A 78 4.12 -3.47 -14.53
N THR A 79 4.06 -4.24 -13.45
CA THR A 79 2.84 -4.48 -12.69
C THR A 79 2.40 -3.22 -11.97
N SER A 80 3.30 -2.56 -11.25
CA SER A 80 3.05 -1.29 -10.56
C SER A 80 2.52 -0.21 -11.51
N ALA A 81 3.17 -0.05 -12.67
CA ALA A 81 2.73 0.92 -13.68
C ALA A 81 1.35 0.58 -14.26
N SER A 82 1.04 -0.70 -14.43
CA SER A 82 -0.27 -1.14 -14.90
C SER A 82 -1.35 -0.89 -13.86
N LEU A 83 -1.07 -1.17 -12.60
CA LEU A 83 -1.98 -0.91 -11.49
C LEU A 83 -2.29 0.59 -11.32
N MET A 84 -1.28 1.46 -11.45
CA MET A 84 -1.49 2.92 -11.46
C MET A 84 -2.39 3.39 -12.61
N ARG A 85 -2.25 2.80 -13.82
CA ARG A 85 -3.13 3.11 -14.96
C ARG A 85 -4.57 2.69 -14.70
N ILE A 86 -4.77 1.51 -14.11
CA ILE A 86 -6.09 1.02 -13.72
C ILE A 86 -6.75 1.98 -12.72
N CYS A 87 -6.02 2.42 -11.70
CA CYS A 87 -6.53 3.38 -10.71
C CYS A 87 -6.88 4.73 -11.32
N ALA A 88 -6.06 5.23 -12.24
CA ALA A 88 -6.36 6.47 -12.97
C ALA A 88 -7.64 6.32 -13.80
N ALA A 89 -7.82 5.19 -14.50
CA ALA A 89 -9.04 4.92 -15.27
C ALA A 89 -10.28 4.84 -14.37
N ALA A 90 -10.20 4.12 -13.25
CA ALA A 90 -11.31 3.99 -12.29
C ALA A 90 -11.75 5.36 -11.74
N ASN A 91 -10.81 6.27 -11.44
CA ASN A 91 -11.13 7.62 -11.02
C ASN A 91 -11.82 8.43 -12.12
N VAL A 92 -11.40 8.30 -13.38
CA VAL A 92 -12.05 8.99 -14.51
C VAL A 92 -13.50 8.55 -14.69
N VAL A 93 -13.78 7.25 -14.56
CA VAL A 93 -15.15 6.72 -14.63
C VAL A 93 -16.00 7.31 -13.50
N THR A 94 -15.46 7.33 -12.28
CA THR A 94 -16.14 7.89 -11.09
C THR A 94 -16.41 9.40 -11.22
N ASP A 95 -15.49 10.16 -11.81
CA ASP A 95 -15.65 11.62 -11.97
C ASP A 95 -16.61 11.99 -13.12
N SER A 96 -16.89 11.05 -14.03
CA SER A 96 -17.70 11.30 -15.23
C SER A 96 -19.21 11.31 -14.98
N ARG A 97 -19.67 10.68 -13.89
CA ARG A 97 -21.10 10.52 -13.56
C ARG A 97 -21.32 10.32 -12.06
N GLU A 98 -22.58 10.32 -11.63
CA GLU A 98 -22.92 9.97 -10.25
C GLU A 98 -22.63 8.48 -10.01
N ALA A 99 -21.59 8.20 -9.24
CA ALA A 99 -21.13 6.85 -8.98
C ALA A 99 -22.07 6.12 -8.01
N ASP A 100 -22.44 4.88 -8.36
CA ASP A 100 -23.20 4.02 -7.47
C ASP A 100 -22.31 3.35 -6.41
N THR A 101 -22.92 2.56 -5.53
CA THR A 101 -22.18 1.90 -4.44
C THR A 101 -21.18 0.86 -4.95
N ALA A 102 -21.49 0.18 -6.06
CA ALA A 102 -20.63 -0.86 -6.62
C ALA A 102 -19.37 -0.23 -7.23
N LEU A 103 -19.52 0.81 -8.05
CA LEU A 103 -18.42 1.56 -8.63
C LEU A 103 -17.53 2.17 -7.54
N LEU A 104 -18.13 2.78 -6.50
CA LEU A 104 -17.36 3.35 -5.39
C LEU A 104 -16.57 2.29 -4.63
N SER A 105 -17.16 1.11 -4.38
CA SER A 105 -16.47 0.01 -3.70
C SER A 105 -15.33 -0.54 -4.56
N PHE A 106 -15.59 -0.77 -5.85
CA PHE A 106 -14.57 -1.19 -6.83
C PHE A 106 -13.38 -0.23 -6.84
N VAL A 107 -13.64 1.07 -6.94
CA VAL A 107 -12.60 2.11 -6.98
C VAL A 107 -11.82 2.14 -5.67
N ALA A 108 -12.50 2.02 -4.52
CA ALA A 108 -11.85 2.01 -3.21
C ALA A 108 -10.89 0.81 -3.05
N ASP A 109 -11.29 -0.37 -3.53
CA ASP A 109 -10.45 -1.57 -3.49
C ASP A 109 -9.23 -1.44 -4.41
N ILE A 110 -9.40 -0.92 -5.63
CA ILE A 110 -8.29 -0.63 -6.55
C ILE A 110 -7.33 0.40 -5.96
N GLN A 111 -7.85 1.48 -5.36
CA GLN A 111 -7.04 2.50 -4.71
C GLN A 111 -6.25 1.91 -3.52
N THR A 112 -6.90 1.07 -2.73
CA THR A 112 -6.27 0.36 -1.60
C THR A 112 -5.11 -0.50 -2.10
N ALA A 113 -5.32 -1.31 -3.14
CA ALA A 113 -4.27 -2.11 -3.75
C ALA A 113 -3.10 -1.25 -4.25
N CYS A 114 -3.39 -0.12 -4.93
CA CYS A 114 -2.37 0.80 -5.42
C CYS A 114 -1.50 1.36 -4.29
N ILE A 115 -2.13 1.88 -3.24
CA ILE A 115 -1.44 2.48 -2.11
C ILE A 115 -0.52 1.45 -1.44
N LEU A 116 -1.00 0.22 -1.24
CA LEU A 116 -0.23 -0.85 -0.63
C LEU A 116 0.96 -1.27 -1.50
N VAL A 117 0.78 -1.42 -2.81
CA VAL A 117 1.87 -1.77 -3.73
C VAL A 117 2.93 -0.67 -3.79
N ILE A 118 2.52 0.59 -3.90
CA ILE A 118 3.45 1.74 -3.85
C ILE A 118 4.22 1.74 -2.53
N ARG A 119 3.52 1.54 -1.42
CA ARG A 119 4.14 1.51 -0.09
C ARG A 119 5.19 0.41 0.02
N VAL A 120 4.88 -0.80 -0.46
CA VAL A 120 5.83 -1.92 -0.47
C VAL A 120 7.05 -1.58 -1.31
N ARG A 121 6.86 -1.00 -2.50
CA ARG A 121 7.95 -0.61 -3.38
C ARG A 121 8.87 0.44 -2.73
N ASP A 122 8.28 1.48 -2.13
CA ASP A 122 9.03 2.50 -1.40
C ASP A 122 9.88 1.90 -0.28
N LEU A 123 9.35 0.92 0.45
CA LEU A 123 10.07 0.23 1.51
C LEU A 123 11.25 -0.60 0.98
N LEU A 124 11.05 -1.33 -0.11
CA LEU A 124 12.11 -2.11 -0.76
C LEU A 124 13.21 -1.22 -1.34
N ASP A 125 12.84 -0.10 -1.96
CA ASP A 125 13.77 0.88 -2.49
C ASP A 125 14.58 1.55 -1.37
N ALA A 126 13.92 1.90 -0.26
CA ALA A 126 14.57 2.43 0.93
C ALA A 126 15.54 1.41 1.53
N GLU A 127 15.16 0.14 1.63
CA GLU A 127 16.04 -0.92 2.11
C GLU A 127 17.27 -1.08 1.21
N ALA A 128 17.07 -1.14 -0.11
CA ALA A 128 18.16 -1.23 -1.08
C ALA A 128 19.10 -0.02 -0.99
N ALA A 129 18.58 1.18 -0.80
CA ALA A 129 19.37 2.40 -0.61
C ALA A 129 20.21 2.35 0.68
N ILE A 130 19.62 1.89 1.79
CA ILE A 130 20.34 1.71 3.07
C ILE A 130 21.45 0.67 2.91
N GLN A 131 21.19 -0.45 2.24
CA GLN A 131 22.20 -1.48 1.98
C GLN A 131 23.35 -0.94 1.13
N ARG A 132 23.07 -0.17 0.07
CA ARG A 132 24.10 0.51 -0.74
C ARG A 132 24.95 1.46 0.11
N TYR A 133 24.31 2.28 0.96
CA TYR A 133 25.02 3.19 1.85
C TYR A 133 25.90 2.45 2.88
N ARG A 134 25.41 1.34 3.45
CA ARG A 134 26.20 0.52 4.38
C ARG A 134 27.45 -0.04 3.70
N ARG A 135 27.30 -0.62 2.49
CA ARG A 135 28.42 -1.18 1.72
C ARG A 135 29.49 -0.15 1.38
N THR A 136 29.11 1.07 0.97
CA THR A 136 30.07 2.13 0.65
C THR A 136 30.80 2.67 1.88
N ARG A 137 30.16 2.66 3.05
CA ARG A 137 30.76 3.12 4.32
C ARG A 137 31.65 2.06 4.98
N THR A 138 31.29 0.78 4.92
CA THR A 138 32.14 -0.31 5.44
C THR A 138 33.28 -0.69 4.49
N GLY A 139 33.19 -0.33 3.20
CA GLY A 139 34.25 -0.51 2.20
C GLY A 139 35.43 0.48 2.30
N LYS A 140 35.40 1.46 3.23
CA LYS A 140 36.50 2.40 3.52
C LYS A 140 37.17 2.11 4.86
N ILE A 141 37.67 0.88 5.03
CA ILE A 141 38.73 0.58 6.01
C ILE A 141 39.75 -0.32 5.29
N ARG A 142 40.64 0.30 4.52
CA ARG A 142 41.97 -0.20 4.20
C ARG A 142 42.89 0.99 4.01
#